data_AF-A0A957VSG5-F1
#
_entry.id   AF-A0A957VSG5-F1
#
_cell.length_a   1.000
_cell.length_b   1.000
_cell.length_c   1.000
_cell.angle_alpha   90.00
_cell.angle_beta   90.00
_cell.angle_gamma   90.00
#
_symmetry.space_group_name_H-M   'P 1'
#
loop_
_entity.id
_entity.type
_entity.pdbx_description
1 polymer ?
#
loop_
_entity_poly.entity_id
_entity_poly.type
_entity_poly.pdbx_seq_one_letter_code
_entity_poly.pdbx_strand_id
1 'polypeptide(L)'
;MDKRILVAYASVSGSTGEVAEVVGQVIEQDPNITVDVCHVRDVVDIDEYRALVLGSSIRAGRWLPEAFTFLETHQAKFQHIPVAYFTTCLTMVSDTQDSRHTVLAYMEPVRQAAPQIEPVGLGLFAGALDPTRQPIMPSGHTVQGDYRNWEAIRAWAAEIRPRLLADATPAEPLSLSEAVLCYTDMSGLDLSSADLVRADLREANLSEADLQEADLSGARLTKSDLRKGKLQQASLSWAEMHAADLREADLSQANLIGANLDRADLGRANLSYATLNGANLSHADLNHANLSYADLNWADLRGADLSYANLSHANLGWANLSHANLEQVNLNQAQYNDQTQWPPDFSPEAHGGIVVRTEPH
;
A
#
# COMPACT_ATOMS: atom_id res chain seq x y z
N MET A 1 -26.96 22.51 -5.06
CA MET A 1 -25.85 23.35 -4.57
C MET A 1 -24.66 22.95 -5.41
N ASP A 2 -24.10 23.90 -6.16
CA ASP A 2 -22.96 23.64 -7.03
C ASP A 2 -21.79 23.11 -6.18
N LYS A 3 -21.22 21.99 -6.59
CA LYS A 3 -20.12 21.35 -5.87
C LYS A 3 -18.84 22.10 -6.25
N ARG A 4 -18.37 23.03 -5.41
CA ARG A 4 -17.10 23.75 -5.65
C ARG A 4 -15.89 22.96 -5.14
N ILE A 5 -14.90 22.77 -6.00
CA ILE A 5 -13.63 22.10 -5.69
C ILE A 5 -12.49 23.10 -5.89
N LEU A 6 -11.59 23.19 -4.92
CA LEU A 6 -10.39 24.01 -5.02
C LEU A 6 -9.23 23.15 -5.52
N VAL A 7 -8.60 23.55 -6.63
CA VAL A 7 -7.30 23.02 -7.07
C VAL A 7 -6.25 24.09 -6.83
N ALA A 8 -5.62 24.04 -5.66
CA ALA A 8 -4.59 24.99 -5.26
C ALA A 8 -3.19 24.45 -5.57
N TYR A 9 -2.26 25.32 -5.96
CA TYR A 9 -0.88 24.89 -6.23
C TYR A 9 0.19 25.89 -5.79
N ALA A 10 1.39 25.38 -5.49
CA ALA A 10 2.61 26.17 -5.38
C ALA A 10 3.59 25.78 -6.49
N SER A 11 4.11 26.78 -7.21
CA SER A 11 4.99 26.56 -8.36
C SER A 11 6.06 27.65 -8.42
N VAL A 12 7.27 27.30 -8.83
CA VAL A 12 8.32 28.31 -9.12
C VAL A 12 8.49 28.57 -10.62
N SER A 13 8.44 27.52 -11.44
CA SER A 13 8.74 27.61 -12.89
C SER A 13 7.57 27.18 -13.77
N GLY A 14 6.34 27.31 -13.26
CA GLY A 14 5.10 27.00 -14.00
C GLY A 14 4.77 25.52 -14.12
N SER A 15 5.72 24.61 -13.87
CA SER A 15 5.51 23.16 -14.07
C SER A 15 4.32 22.58 -13.28
N THR A 16 4.17 22.95 -12.00
CA THR A 16 3.05 22.48 -11.15
C THR A 16 1.73 23.18 -11.49
N GLY A 17 1.78 24.43 -11.94
CA GLY A 17 0.57 25.19 -12.31
C GLY A 17 -0.10 24.62 -13.56
N GLU A 18 0.69 24.28 -14.58
CA GLU A 18 0.18 23.61 -15.79
C GLU A 18 -0.42 22.23 -15.48
N VAL A 19 0.12 21.51 -14.49
CA VAL A 19 -0.49 20.26 -13.98
C VAL A 19 -1.81 20.55 -13.26
N ALA A 20 -1.85 21.59 -12.40
CA ALA A 20 -3.05 22.01 -11.71
C ALA A 20 -4.19 22.37 -12.68
N GLU A 21 -3.88 23.10 -13.75
CA GLU A 21 -4.85 23.46 -14.80
C GLU A 21 -5.44 22.21 -15.47
N VAL A 22 -4.61 21.24 -15.86
CA VAL A 22 -5.08 19.99 -16.47
C VAL A 22 -5.93 19.16 -15.49
N VAL A 23 -5.51 19.08 -14.23
CA VAL A 23 -6.29 18.40 -13.18
C VAL A 23 -7.66 19.05 -13.02
N GLY A 24 -7.70 20.38 -12.93
CA GLY A 24 -8.95 21.12 -12.82
C GLY A 24 -9.88 20.91 -14.02
N GLN A 25 -9.34 20.97 -15.24
CA GLN A 25 -10.10 20.71 -16.47
C GLN A 25 -10.72 19.31 -16.51
N VAL A 26 -10.03 18.28 -15.99
CA VAL A 26 -10.56 16.91 -15.95
C VAL A 26 -11.66 16.77 -14.89
N ILE A 27 -11.48 17.40 -13.73
CA ILE A 27 -12.47 17.38 -12.65
C ILE A 27 -13.76 18.09 -13.09
N GLU A 28 -13.64 19.23 -13.77
CA GLU A 28 -14.76 20.06 -14.25
C GLU A 28 -15.54 19.45 -15.44
N GLN A 29 -15.14 18.28 -15.95
CA GLN A 29 -15.94 17.57 -16.96
C GLN A 29 -17.30 17.09 -16.44
N ASP A 30 -17.51 17.04 -15.12
CA ASP A 30 -18.84 16.84 -14.54
C ASP A 30 -19.61 18.18 -14.52
N PRO A 31 -20.77 18.27 -15.19
CA PRO A 31 -21.51 19.52 -15.32
C PRO A 31 -22.07 20.08 -14.00
N ASN A 32 -21.99 19.33 -12.89
CA ASN A 32 -22.47 19.77 -11.57
C ASN A 32 -21.35 20.30 -10.65
N ILE A 33 -20.13 20.40 -11.17
CA ILE A 33 -18.94 20.82 -10.44
C ILE A 33 -18.45 22.15 -11.01
N THR A 34 -17.99 23.03 -10.13
CA THR A 34 -17.19 24.19 -10.51
C THR A 34 -15.81 24.02 -9.89
N VAL A 35 -14.76 24.23 -10.68
CA VAL A 35 -13.39 24.07 -10.21
C VAL A 35 -12.64 25.39 -10.27
N ASP A 36 -12.12 25.82 -9.11
CA ASP A 36 -11.25 26.98 -9.03
C ASP A 36 -9.80 26.51 -9.01
N VAL A 37 -9.03 26.89 -10.04
CA VAL A 37 -7.59 26.61 -10.12
C VAL A 37 -6.82 27.89 -9.82
N CYS A 38 -6.07 27.93 -8.73
CA CYS A 38 -5.30 29.12 -8.37
C CYS A 38 -4.03 28.80 -7.58
N HIS A 39 -3.10 29.76 -7.58
CA HIS A 39 -1.91 29.65 -6.75
C HIS A 39 -2.29 29.76 -5.27
N VAL A 40 -1.66 29.00 -4.37
CA VAL A 40 -1.98 28.97 -2.93
C VAL A 40 -1.95 30.34 -2.25
N ARG A 41 -1.22 31.30 -2.81
CA ARG A 41 -1.13 32.70 -2.30
C ARG A 41 -2.33 33.57 -2.67
N ASP A 42 -3.10 33.15 -3.68
CA ASP A 42 -4.25 33.89 -4.20
C ASP A 42 -5.58 33.35 -3.64
N VAL A 43 -5.53 32.29 -2.80
CA VAL A 43 -6.70 31.74 -2.10
C VAL A 43 -7.04 32.64 -0.92
N VAL A 44 -8.21 33.27 -0.96
CA VAL A 44 -8.68 34.23 0.06
C VAL A 44 -9.65 33.59 1.06
N ASP A 45 -10.57 32.77 0.57
CA ASP A 45 -11.56 32.05 1.36
C ASP A 45 -11.56 30.58 0.94
N ILE A 46 -11.77 29.70 1.90
CA ILE A 46 -11.85 28.26 1.67
C ILE A 46 -13.20 27.69 2.05
N ASP A 47 -14.09 28.43 2.71
CA ASP A 47 -15.29 27.94 3.40
C ASP A 47 -16.30 27.29 2.45
N GLU A 48 -16.38 27.77 1.22
CA GLU A 48 -17.29 27.26 0.18
C GLU A 48 -16.84 25.98 -0.52
N TYR A 49 -15.57 25.59 -0.39
CA TYR A 49 -15.07 24.38 -1.04
C TYR A 49 -15.42 23.12 -0.25
N ARG A 50 -15.93 22.12 -0.98
CA ARG A 50 -16.24 20.79 -0.42
C ARG A 50 -15.10 19.78 -0.55
N ALA A 51 -14.07 20.09 -1.32
CA ALA A 51 -12.90 19.25 -1.53
C ALA A 51 -11.71 20.11 -1.98
N LEU A 52 -10.50 19.60 -1.74
CA LEU A 52 -9.23 20.24 -2.09
C LEU A 52 -8.38 19.29 -2.92
N VAL A 53 -7.73 19.81 -3.96
CA VAL A 53 -6.56 19.21 -4.58
C VAL A 53 -5.40 20.17 -4.41
N LEU A 54 -4.38 19.78 -3.64
CA LEU A 54 -3.23 20.63 -3.32
C LEU A 54 -1.97 20.11 -4.01
N GLY A 55 -1.38 20.96 -4.85
CA GLY A 55 -0.16 20.67 -5.61
C GLY A 55 1.06 21.44 -5.12
N SER A 56 2.23 20.83 -5.14
CA SER A 56 3.50 21.56 -4.94
C SER A 56 4.64 20.97 -5.74
N SER A 57 5.56 21.80 -6.23
CA SER A 57 6.85 21.29 -6.71
C SER A 57 7.75 20.85 -5.55
N ILE A 58 8.56 19.80 -5.76
CA ILE A 58 9.62 19.43 -4.81
C ILE A 58 10.92 20.16 -5.15
N ARG A 59 11.50 20.82 -4.16
CA ARG A 59 12.81 21.46 -4.24
C ARG A 59 13.65 21.11 -3.03
N ALA A 60 14.89 20.67 -3.29
CA ALA A 60 15.82 20.24 -2.24
C ALA A 60 15.17 19.28 -1.24
N GLY A 61 14.42 18.29 -1.77
CA GLY A 61 13.81 17.22 -1.00
C GLY A 61 12.57 17.58 -0.17
N ARG A 62 11.85 18.65 -0.51
CA ARG A 62 10.64 19.07 0.19
C ARG A 62 9.68 19.84 -0.71
N TRP A 63 8.42 19.89 -0.34
CA TRP A 63 7.43 20.81 -0.90
C TRP A 63 7.85 22.28 -0.71
N LEU A 64 7.35 23.15 -1.58
CA LEU A 64 7.52 24.58 -1.41
C LEU A 64 6.88 25.08 -0.09
N PRO A 65 7.54 25.98 0.64
CA PRO A 65 7.05 26.48 1.93
C PRO A 65 5.64 27.05 1.87
N GLU A 66 5.26 27.74 0.79
CA GLU A 66 3.94 28.33 0.64
C GLU A 66 2.80 27.29 0.56
N ALA A 67 3.03 26.11 -0.03
CA ALA A 67 2.03 25.04 -0.01
C ALA A 67 1.88 24.46 1.40
N PHE A 68 3.01 24.31 2.10
CA PHE A 68 3.06 23.82 3.45
C PHE A 68 2.32 24.75 4.42
N THR A 69 2.62 26.06 4.40
CA THR A 69 1.93 27.06 5.21
C THR A 69 0.43 27.13 4.89
N PHE A 70 0.05 26.99 3.62
CA PHE A 70 -1.35 26.95 3.23
C PHE A 70 -2.09 25.76 3.86
N LEU A 71 -1.47 24.57 3.88
CA LEU A 71 -2.04 23.38 4.51
C LEU A 71 -2.18 23.56 6.03
N GLU A 72 -1.11 23.97 6.72
CA GLU A 72 -1.10 24.16 8.17
C GLU A 72 -2.15 25.17 8.64
N THR A 73 -2.30 26.28 7.91
CA THR A 73 -3.23 27.36 8.24
C THR A 73 -4.68 26.90 8.21
N HIS A 74 -5.00 25.94 7.33
CA HIS A 74 -6.36 25.56 6.99
C HIS A 74 -6.69 24.10 7.35
N GLN A 75 -5.78 23.40 8.04
CA GLN A 75 -5.91 21.98 8.37
C GLN A 75 -7.22 21.62 9.08
N ALA A 76 -7.73 22.51 9.94
CA ALA A 76 -8.94 22.28 10.72
C ALA A 76 -10.20 22.14 9.85
N LYS A 77 -10.22 22.78 8.68
CA LYS A 77 -11.27 22.58 7.68
C LYS A 77 -10.97 21.34 6.83
N PHE A 78 -9.72 21.23 6.37
CA PHE A 78 -9.32 20.20 5.43
C PHE A 78 -9.33 18.78 6.00
N GLN A 79 -9.27 18.60 7.32
CA GLN A 79 -9.52 17.30 7.97
C GLN A 79 -10.98 16.80 7.83
N HIS A 80 -11.92 17.67 7.43
CA HIS A 80 -13.34 17.32 7.33
C HIS A 80 -13.87 17.28 5.88
N ILE A 81 -12.98 17.44 4.89
CA ILE A 81 -13.34 17.37 3.48
C ILE A 81 -12.33 16.51 2.72
N PRO A 82 -12.71 15.87 1.60
CA PRO A 82 -11.76 15.14 0.76
C PRO A 82 -10.61 16.04 0.30
N VAL A 83 -9.38 15.59 0.55
CA VAL A 83 -8.17 16.24 0.08
C VAL A 83 -7.41 15.29 -0.82
N ALA A 84 -6.89 15.75 -1.95
CA ALA A 84 -5.91 15.02 -2.75
C ALA A 84 -4.62 15.83 -2.87
N TYR A 85 -3.49 15.15 -2.96
CA TYR A 85 -2.20 15.80 -3.15
C TYR A 85 -1.60 15.45 -4.51
N PHE A 86 -0.86 16.37 -5.10
CA PHE A 86 0.05 16.01 -6.18
C PHE A 86 1.38 16.76 -6.07
N THR A 87 2.40 16.20 -6.69
CA THR A 87 3.72 16.81 -6.75
C THR A 87 4.31 16.69 -8.14
N THR A 88 5.11 17.69 -8.50
CA THR A 88 5.98 17.63 -9.68
C THR A 88 7.44 17.59 -9.22
N CYS A 89 8.17 16.54 -9.59
CA CYS A 89 9.56 16.35 -9.20
C CYS A 89 10.39 15.77 -10.36
N LEU A 90 11.59 16.31 -10.61
CA LEU A 90 12.49 15.76 -11.64
C LEU A 90 13.00 14.36 -11.29
N THR A 91 12.95 13.94 -10.02
CA THR A 91 13.24 12.56 -9.63
C THR A 91 12.27 11.57 -10.29
N MET A 92 11.04 11.99 -10.62
CA MET A 92 10.03 11.15 -11.27
C MET A 92 10.26 10.96 -12.79
N VAL A 93 11.34 11.50 -13.38
CA VAL A 93 11.66 11.30 -14.81
C VAL A 93 11.84 9.81 -15.16
N SER A 94 12.39 9.02 -14.23
CA SER A 94 12.62 7.57 -14.42
C SER A 94 11.49 6.69 -13.91
N ASP A 95 10.53 7.25 -13.17
CA ASP A 95 9.36 6.60 -12.55
C ASP A 95 9.58 5.15 -12.04
N THR A 96 10.70 4.93 -11.34
CA THR A 96 11.05 3.65 -10.69
C THR A 96 10.53 3.58 -9.24
N GLN A 97 10.53 2.40 -8.63
CA GLN A 97 10.17 2.21 -7.21
C GLN A 97 11.02 3.09 -6.27
N ASP A 98 12.34 3.15 -6.48
CA ASP A 98 13.25 4.00 -5.70
C ASP A 98 12.93 5.49 -5.85
N SER A 99 12.61 5.92 -7.07
CA SER A 99 12.25 7.31 -7.35
C SER A 99 10.94 7.70 -6.68
N ARG A 100 9.93 6.81 -6.69
CA ARG A 100 8.67 6.98 -5.98
C ARG A 100 8.87 7.01 -4.47
N HIS A 101 9.64 6.07 -3.91
CA HIS A 101 9.98 6.05 -2.49
C HIS A 101 10.68 7.34 -2.04
N THR A 102 11.64 7.81 -2.85
CA THR A 102 12.35 9.07 -2.59
C THR A 102 11.40 10.27 -2.58
N VAL A 103 10.50 10.35 -3.56
CA VAL A 103 9.54 11.45 -3.67
C VAL A 103 8.50 11.40 -2.56
N LEU A 104 8.04 10.22 -2.17
CA LEU A 104 7.16 10.02 -1.02
C LEU A 104 7.82 10.49 0.29
N ALA A 105 9.10 10.17 0.49
CA ALA A 105 9.86 10.64 1.65
C ALA A 105 9.94 12.18 1.71
N TYR A 106 9.98 12.86 0.56
CA TYR A 106 9.93 14.33 0.50
C TYR A 106 8.56 14.93 0.86
N MET A 107 7.51 14.12 0.84
CA MET A 107 6.16 14.50 1.24
C MET A 107 5.87 14.20 2.72
N GLU A 108 6.75 13.45 3.39
CA GLU A 108 6.60 13.12 4.81
C GLU A 108 6.39 14.35 5.71
N PRO A 109 7.11 15.48 5.53
CA PRO A 109 6.84 16.69 6.31
C PRO A 109 5.40 17.20 6.14
N VAL A 110 4.85 17.12 4.93
CA VAL A 110 3.48 17.57 4.62
C VAL A 110 2.46 16.70 5.37
N ARG A 111 2.70 15.39 5.40
CA ARG A 111 1.90 14.44 6.17
C ARG A 111 1.98 14.72 7.68
N GLN A 112 3.16 15.03 8.19
CA GLN A 112 3.36 15.35 9.61
C GLN A 112 2.72 16.69 10.02
N ALA A 113 2.62 17.65 9.12
CA ALA A 113 2.05 18.96 9.40
C ALA A 113 0.53 18.96 9.54
N ALA A 114 -0.15 18.01 8.89
CA ALA A 114 -1.58 17.81 9.00
C ALA A 114 -1.91 16.31 9.04
N PRO A 115 -1.57 15.62 10.15
CA PRO A 115 -1.66 14.16 10.26
C PRO A 115 -3.11 13.65 10.19
N GLN A 116 -4.08 14.52 10.47
CA GLN A 116 -5.52 14.23 10.40
C GLN A 116 -6.08 14.28 8.97
N ILE A 117 -5.27 14.67 7.98
CA ILE A 117 -5.70 14.72 6.58
C ILE A 117 -5.15 13.50 5.86
N GLU A 118 -6.00 12.50 5.66
CA GLU A 118 -5.71 11.37 4.78
C GLU A 118 -6.09 11.71 3.34
N PRO A 119 -5.13 11.80 2.39
CA PRO A 119 -5.44 12.20 1.04
C PRO A 119 -6.14 11.08 0.27
N VAL A 120 -7.28 11.38 -0.36
CA VAL A 120 -8.05 10.44 -1.21
C VAL A 120 -7.35 10.07 -2.52
N GLY A 121 -6.20 10.69 -2.79
CA GLY A 121 -5.36 10.40 -3.93
C GLY A 121 -4.04 11.16 -3.89
N LEU A 122 -2.99 10.52 -4.39
CA LEU A 122 -1.64 11.05 -4.44
C LEU A 122 -1.07 10.98 -5.86
N GLY A 123 -0.84 12.12 -6.48
CA GLY A 123 -0.27 12.23 -7.83
C GLY A 123 1.23 12.50 -7.79
N LEU A 124 2.06 11.53 -8.19
CA LEU A 124 3.50 11.71 -8.30
C LEU A 124 3.87 11.90 -9.77
N PHE A 125 4.21 13.12 -10.17
CA PHE A 125 4.46 13.44 -11.57
C PHE A 125 5.88 13.95 -11.80
N ALA A 126 6.43 13.65 -12.97
CA ALA A 126 7.64 14.30 -13.44
C ALA A 126 7.44 15.81 -13.61
N GLY A 127 8.51 16.58 -13.44
CA GLY A 127 8.51 18.01 -13.72
C GLY A 127 8.92 18.32 -15.17
N ALA A 128 8.92 19.60 -15.51
CA ALA A 128 9.57 20.10 -16.72
C ALA A 128 10.86 20.85 -16.33
N LEU A 129 11.92 20.63 -17.11
CA LEU A 129 13.16 21.40 -17.02
C LEU A 129 13.19 22.39 -18.18
N ASP A 130 12.87 23.66 -17.88
CA ASP A 130 12.91 24.77 -18.83
C ASP A 130 13.90 25.85 -18.34
N PRO A 131 15.07 26.01 -19.00
CA PRO A 131 16.10 26.96 -18.61
C PRO A 131 15.66 28.42 -18.75
N THR A 132 14.62 28.71 -19.56
CA THR A 132 14.06 30.07 -19.65
C THR A 132 13.25 30.44 -18.41
N ARG A 133 12.76 29.43 -17.66
CA ARG A 133 12.00 29.58 -16.42
C ARG A 133 12.81 29.22 -15.17
N GLN A 134 13.98 28.60 -15.31
CA GLN A 134 14.92 28.29 -14.23
C GLN A 134 16.37 28.64 -14.63
N PRO A 135 16.92 29.77 -14.17
CA PRO A 135 18.26 30.21 -14.56
C PRO A 135 19.41 29.40 -13.94
N ILE A 136 19.13 28.53 -12.95
CA ILE A 136 20.13 27.72 -12.25
C ILE A 136 19.89 26.24 -12.61
N MET A 137 20.82 25.65 -13.36
CA MET A 137 20.79 24.22 -13.69
C MET A 137 21.19 23.39 -12.47
N PRO A 138 20.48 22.31 -12.11
CA PRO A 138 20.97 21.36 -11.12
C PRO A 138 22.26 20.71 -11.62
N SER A 139 23.22 20.47 -10.73
CA SER A 139 24.51 19.85 -11.06
C SER A 139 24.33 18.40 -11.51
N GLY A 140 24.21 18.17 -12.83
CA GLY A 140 24.04 16.84 -13.41
C GLY A 140 23.74 16.84 -14.92
N HIS A 141 23.77 15.65 -15.54
CA HIS A 141 23.50 15.38 -16.97
C HIS A 141 22.00 15.38 -17.34
N THR A 142 21.15 16.17 -16.67
CA THR A 142 19.72 16.23 -17.00
C THR A 142 19.51 17.13 -18.21
N VAL A 143 19.00 16.57 -19.31
CA VAL A 143 18.74 17.28 -20.56
C VAL A 143 17.50 18.18 -20.38
N GLN A 144 17.44 19.32 -21.07
CA GLN A 144 16.22 20.14 -21.12
C GLN A 144 15.05 19.34 -21.70
N GLY A 145 13.86 19.46 -21.11
CA GLY A 145 12.68 18.75 -21.62
C GLY A 145 11.45 18.84 -20.71
N ASP A 146 10.29 18.53 -21.29
CA ASP A 146 9.07 18.24 -20.53
C ASP A 146 8.96 16.72 -20.34
N TYR A 147 9.01 16.27 -19.09
CA TYR A 147 8.96 14.86 -18.74
C TYR A 147 7.60 14.42 -18.22
N ARG A 148 6.62 15.34 -18.15
CA ARG A 148 5.28 15.04 -17.65
C ARG A 148 4.58 14.05 -18.56
N ASN A 149 4.08 12.98 -17.96
CA ASN A 149 3.13 12.10 -18.62
C ASN A 149 1.71 12.69 -18.49
N TRP A 150 1.30 13.47 -19.48
CA TRP A 150 -0.01 14.14 -19.50
C TRP A 150 -1.19 13.16 -19.53
N GLU A 151 -1.02 11.96 -20.08
CA GLU A 151 -2.04 10.93 -20.07
C GLU A 151 -2.22 10.37 -18.65
N ALA A 152 -1.13 10.07 -17.95
CA ALA A 152 -1.17 9.63 -16.56
C ALA A 152 -1.74 10.69 -15.61
N ILE A 153 -1.42 11.97 -15.82
CA ILE A 153 -2.00 13.09 -15.05
C ILE A 153 -3.52 13.15 -15.23
N ARG A 154 -4.01 13.04 -16.47
CA ARG A 154 -5.45 13.03 -16.75
C ARG A 154 -6.14 11.79 -16.18
N ALA A 155 -5.49 10.62 -16.27
CA ALA A 155 -6.01 9.38 -15.72
C ALA A 155 -6.13 9.46 -14.19
N TRP A 156 -5.10 9.96 -13.51
CA TRP A 156 -5.12 10.21 -12.06
C TRP A 156 -6.23 11.20 -11.67
N ALA A 157 -6.34 12.33 -12.38
CA ALA A 157 -7.40 13.31 -12.11
C ALA A 157 -8.80 12.72 -12.28
N ALA A 158 -9.00 11.87 -13.28
CA ALA A 158 -10.26 11.15 -13.50
C ALA A 158 -10.54 10.10 -12.40
N GLU A 159 -9.49 9.44 -11.90
CA GLU A 159 -9.57 8.44 -10.82
C GLU A 159 -9.98 9.09 -9.48
N ILE A 160 -9.40 10.23 -9.13
CA ILE A 160 -9.69 10.89 -7.85
C ILE A 160 -11.03 11.63 -7.84
N ARG A 161 -11.54 12.05 -9.01
CA ARG A 161 -12.78 12.81 -9.15
C ARG A 161 -13.96 12.21 -8.36
N PRO A 162 -14.33 10.92 -8.51
CA PRO A 162 -15.41 10.33 -7.71
C PRO A 162 -15.12 10.33 -6.20
N ARG A 163 -13.85 10.24 -5.78
CA ARG A 163 -13.46 10.28 -4.36
C ARG A 163 -13.55 11.68 -3.75
N LEU A 164 -13.24 12.72 -4.53
CA LEU A 164 -13.46 14.13 -4.14
C LEU A 164 -14.95 14.46 -3.99
N LEU A 165 -15.81 13.71 -4.68
CA LEU A 165 -17.25 13.93 -4.76
C LEU A 165 -18.07 12.99 -3.89
N ALA A 166 -17.43 11.99 -3.28
CA ALA A 166 -18.03 11.20 -2.23
C ALA A 166 -18.54 12.18 -1.16
N ASP A 167 -19.79 12.00 -0.74
CA ASP A 167 -20.28 12.73 0.42
C ASP A 167 -19.42 12.31 1.62
N ALA A 168 -19.19 13.25 2.55
CA ALA A 168 -18.31 13.04 3.70
C ALA A 168 -18.55 11.66 4.32
N THR A 169 -17.43 10.96 4.48
CA THR A 169 -17.14 9.54 4.34
C THR A 169 -17.88 8.57 5.28
N PRO A 170 -17.77 7.24 5.04
CA PRO A 170 -17.82 6.25 6.12
C PRO A 170 -16.89 6.70 7.25
N ALA A 171 -17.19 6.33 8.49
CA ALA A 171 -16.40 6.69 9.68
C ALA A 171 -14.89 6.59 9.43
N GLU A 172 -14.10 7.54 9.95
CA GLU A 172 -12.64 7.39 10.02
C GLU A 172 -12.32 5.95 10.47
N PRO A 173 -11.42 5.23 9.77
CA PRO A 173 -11.06 3.89 10.16
C PRO A 173 -10.67 3.90 11.64
N LEU A 174 -11.24 2.97 12.40
CA LEU A 174 -11.01 2.87 13.83
C LEU A 174 -9.50 2.71 14.07
N SER A 175 -8.83 3.76 14.55
CA SER A 175 -7.40 3.69 14.86
C SER A 175 -7.20 3.14 16.28
N LEU A 176 -6.55 2.00 16.31
CA LEU A 176 -6.08 1.23 17.46
C LEU A 176 -4.56 0.99 17.31
N SER A 177 -3.87 1.88 16.59
CA SER A 177 -2.42 1.84 16.42
C SER A 177 -1.72 1.83 17.78
N GLU A 178 -0.75 0.93 17.94
CA GLU A 178 0.01 0.74 19.19
C GLU A 178 -0.86 0.43 20.43
N ALA A 179 -2.15 0.15 20.25
CA ALA A 179 -3.06 -0.16 21.35
C ALA A 179 -2.68 -1.46 22.04
N VAL A 180 -2.86 -1.53 23.35
CA VAL A 180 -2.66 -2.75 24.13
C VAL A 180 -3.99 -3.45 24.33
N LEU A 181 -4.19 -4.52 23.56
CA LEU A 181 -5.43 -5.28 23.44
C LEU A 181 -5.22 -6.78 23.74
N CYS A 182 -4.12 -7.13 24.42
CA CYS A 182 -3.82 -8.52 24.80
C CYS A 182 -5.01 -9.14 25.54
N TYR A 183 -5.29 -10.42 25.28
CA TYR A 183 -6.37 -11.18 25.93
C TYR A 183 -7.79 -10.61 25.74
N THR A 184 -7.98 -9.64 24.84
CA THR A 184 -9.28 -9.02 24.60
C THR A 184 -10.12 -9.88 23.67
N ASP A 185 -11.41 -9.99 23.97
CA ASP A 185 -12.38 -10.60 23.06
C ASP A 185 -12.91 -9.55 22.08
N MET A 186 -12.57 -9.75 20.82
CA MET A 186 -12.95 -8.94 19.66
C MET A 186 -13.54 -9.84 18.56
N SER A 187 -14.00 -11.03 18.93
CA SER A 187 -14.57 -11.98 17.99
C SER A 187 -15.81 -11.42 17.29
N GLY A 188 -15.90 -11.63 15.99
CA GLY A 188 -17.01 -11.16 15.16
C GLY A 188 -17.15 -9.64 15.02
N LEU A 189 -16.21 -8.85 15.55
CA LEU A 189 -16.24 -7.40 15.40
C LEU A 189 -15.94 -6.99 13.96
N ASP A 190 -16.54 -5.89 13.53
CA ASP A 190 -16.16 -5.18 12.31
C ASP A 190 -14.97 -4.26 12.64
N LEU A 191 -13.80 -4.68 12.18
CA LEU A 191 -12.53 -3.98 12.23
C LEU A 191 -12.01 -3.76 10.81
N SER A 192 -12.91 -3.73 9.82
CA SER A 192 -12.53 -3.47 8.44
C SER A 192 -11.88 -2.10 8.30
N SER A 193 -10.80 -2.06 7.53
CA SER A 193 -9.91 -0.90 7.36
C SER A 193 -9.32 -0.34 8.67
N ALA A 194 -9.43 -1.03 9.80
CA ALA A 194 -8.91 -0.53 11.08
C ALA A 194 -7.38 -0.38 11.03
N ASP A 195 -6.89 0.68 11.64
CA ASP A 195 -5.45 0.87 11.87
C ASP A 195 -5.07 0.18 13.18
N LEU A 196 -4.38 -0.95 13.07
CA LEU A 196 -3.88 -1.79 14.15
C LEU A 196 -2.34 -1.88 14.09
N VAL A 197 -1.68 -0.90 13.47
CA VAL A 197 -0.23 -0.91 13.29
C VAL A 197 0.44 -1.03 14.66
N ARG A 198 1.32 -2.02 14.81
CA ARG A 198 2.03 -2.31 16.08
C ARG A 198 1.14 -2.52 17.30
N ALA A 199 -0.17 -2.76 17.13
CA ALA A 199 -1.04 -3.09 18.25
C ALA A 199 -0.57 -4.38 18.93
N ASP A 200 -0.69 -4.43 20.26
CA ASP A 200 -0.40 -5.63 21.04
C ASP A 200 -1.68 -6.45 21.21
N LEU A 201 -1.82 -7.47 20.37
CA LEU A 201 -2.97 -8.36 20.23
C LEU A 201 -2.64 -9.79 20.70
N ARG A 202 -1.59 -9.97 21.51
CA ARG A 202 -1.17 -11.29 22.00
C ARG A 202 -2.30 -11.98 22.75
N GLU A 203 -2.56 -13.24 22.40
CA GLU A 203 -3.65 -14.05 22.98
C GLU A 203 -5.04 -13.38 22.90
N ALA A 204 -5.24 -12.37 22.04
CA ALA A 204 -6.55 -11.80 21.78
C ALA A 204 -7.42 -12.77 20.97
N ASN A 205 -8.73 -12.70 21.16
CA ASN A 205 -9.69 -13.42 20.35
C ASN A 205 -10.25 -12.52 19.25
N LEU A 206 -9.83 -12.76 18.01
CA LEU A 206 -10.27 -12.12 16.77
C LEU A 206 -11.01 -13.13 15.86
N SER A 207 -11.50 -14.25 16.41
CA SER A 207 -12.20 -15.26 15.62
C SER A 207 -13.41 -14.65 14.92
N GLU A 208 -13.62 -14.95 13.64
CA GLU A 208 -14.73 -14.44 12.82
C GLU A 208 -14.77 -12.90 12.67
N ALA A 209 -13.76 -12.16 13.13
CA ALA A 209 -13.69 -10.72 12.96
C ALA A 209 -13.53 -10.33 11.48
N ASP A 210 -14.10 -9.18 11.11
CA ASP A 210 -13.88 -8.55 9.82
C ASP A 210 -12.65 -7.64 9.90
N LEU A 211 -11.56 -8.01 9.24
CA LEU A 211 -10.28 -7.28 9.21
C LEU A 211 -9.90 -6.99 7.74
N GLN A 212 -10.88 -6.95 6.84
CA GLN A 212 -10.65 -6.63 5.43
C GLN A 212 -9.96 -5.28 5.32
N GLU A 213 -8.87 -5.21 4.56
CA GLU A 213 -8.07 -3.99 4.34
C GLU A 213 -7.48 -3.37 5.63
N ALA A 214 -7.55 -4.04 6.79
CA ALA A 214 -6.99 -3.53 8.03
C ALA A 214 -5.45 -3.49 7.97
N ASP A 215 -4.85 -2.50 8.63
CA ASP A 215 -3.40 -2.39 8.74
C ASP A 215 -2.92 -2.94 10.09
N LEU A 216 -2.41 -4.18 10.09
CA LEU A 216 -1.79 -4.86 11.23
C LEU A 216 -0.26 -4.90 11.09
N SER A 217 0.35 -3.97 10.36
CA SER A 217 1.80 -3.97 10.12
C SER A 217 2.56 -3.89 11.44
N GLY A 218 3.45 -4.86 11.69
CA GLY A 218 4.23 -4.97 12.93
C GLY A 218 3.40 -5.28 14.18
N ALA A 219 2.11 -5.62 14.06
CA ALA A 219 1.27 -5.99 15.19
C ALA A 219 1.77 -7.27 15.87
N ARG A 220 1.55 -7.38 17.18
CA ARG A 220 1.95 -8.55 17.98
C ARG A 220 0.74 -9.45 18.20
N LEU A 221 0.68 -10.55 17.46
CA LEU A 221 -0.44 -11.49 17.36
C LEU A 221 -0.05 -12.89 17.90
N THR A 222 0.99 -12.98 18.72
CA THR A 222 1.45 -14.28 19.24
C THR A 222 0.32 -14.99 19.97
N LYS A 223 0.01 -16.22 19.54
CA LYS A 223 -1.09 -17.05 20.06
C LYS A 223 -2.48 -16.40 20.01
N SER A 224 -2.71 -15.39 19.17
CA SER A 224 -4.06 -14.86 18.95
C SER A 224 -4.92 -15.87 18.21
N ASP A 225 -6.23 -15.82 18.44
CA ASP A 225 -7.23 -16.59 17.69
C ASP A 225 -7.80 -15.75 16.56
N LEU A 226 -7.52 -16.10 15.31
CA LEU A 226 -7.97 -15.47 14.07
C LEU A 226 -8.81 -16.44 13.23
N ARG A 227 -9.33 -17.52 13.83
CA ARG A 227 -10.07 -18.55 13.11
C ARG A 227 -11.23 -17.94 12.35
N LYS A 228 -11.37 -18.31 11.07
CA LYS A 228 -12.42 -17.82 10.18
C LYS A 228 -12.47 -16.29 10.05
N GLY A 229 -11.43 -15.58 10.47
CA GLY A 229 -11.31 -14.13 10.28
C GLY A 229 -11.26 -13.78 8.79
N LYS A 230 -11.78 -12.61 8.45
CA LYS A 230 -11.72 -12.05 7.09
C LYS A 230 -10.57 -11.06 7.02
N LEU A 231 -9.45 -11.44 6.44
CA LEU A 231 -8.23 -10.63 6.34
C LEU A 231 -7.88 -10.34 4.87
N GLN A 232 -8.88 -10.30 3.99
CA GLN A 232 -8.64 -10.04 2.57
C GLN A 232 -8.00 -8.67 2.42
N GLN A 233 -6.90 -8.61 1.66
CA GLN A 233 -6.13 -7.39 1.42
C GLN A 233 -5.58 -6.70 2.68
N ALA A 234 -5.60 -7.34 3.85
CA ALA A 234 -5.02 -6.79 5.07
C ALA A 234 -3.49 -6.67 4.97
N SER A 235 -2.91 -5.65 5.62
CA SER A 235 -1.46 -5.53 5.77
C SER A 235 -1.01 -6.17 7.08
N LEU A 236 -0.24 -7.25 6.99
CA LEU A 236 0.36 -8.00 8.10
C LEU A 236 1.89 -8.02 7.98
N SER A 237 2.47 -7.06 7.26
CA SER A 237 3.91 -6.97 7.07
C SER A 237 4.62 -6.91 8.42
N TRP A 238 5.62 -7.77 8.61
CA TRP A 238 6.41 -7.86 9.84
C TRP A 238 5.60 -8.17 11.13
N ALA A 239 4.37 -8.66 11.02
CA ALA A 239 3.56 -9.02 12.18
C ALA A 239 4.17 -10.23 12.94
N GLU A 240 4.10 -10.21 14.28
CA GLU A 240 4.55 -11.30 15.14
C GLU A 240 3.41 -12.28 15.45
N MET A 241 3.22 -13.30 14.62
CA MET A 241 2.09 -14.23 14.63
C MET A 241 2.48 -15.66 15.10
N HIS A 242 3.55 -15.79 15.89
CA HIS A 242 4.02 -17.07 16.41
C HIS A 242 2.89 -17.83 17.11
N ALA A 243 2.65 -19.08 16.69
CA ALA A 243 1.60 -19.95 17.22
C ALA A 243 0.18 -19.35 17.20
N ALA A 244 -0.11 -18.39 16.31
CA ALA A 244 -1.46 -17.89 16.09
C ALA A 244 -2.34 -18.94 15.39
N ASP A 245 -3.65 -18.90 15.66
CA ASP A 245 -4.63 -19.82 15.07
C ASP A 245 -5.42 -19.11 13.97
N LEU A 246 -5.11 -19.39 12.71
CA LEU A 246 -5.69 -18.81 11.49
C LEU A 246 -6.51 -19.85 10.70
N ARG A 247 -6.96 -20.94 11.34
CA ARG A 247 -7.72 -21.98 10.64
C ARG A 247 -8.93 -21.39 9.95
N GLU A 248 -9.12 -21.78 8.69
CA GLU A 248 -10.23 -21.34 7.84
C GLU A 248 -10.31 -19.81 7.64
N ALA A 249 -9.27 -19.05 7.99
CA ALA A 249 -9.22 -17.60 7.75
C ALA A 249 -9.04 -17.30 6.26
N ASP A 250 -9.56 -16.16 5.81
CA ASP A 250 -9.38 -15.69 4.44
C ASP A 250 -8.38 -14.53 4.40
N LEU A 251 -7.14 -14.84 4.02
CA LEU A 251 -6.01 -13.94 3.83
C LEU A 251 -5.75 -13.69 2.34
N SER A 252 -6.74 -13.85 1.47
CA SER A 252 -6.53 -13.64 0.04
C SER A 252 -6.08 -12.21 -0.24
N GLN A 253 -5.04 -12.08 -1.07
CA GLN A 253 -4.37 -10.81 -1.39
C GLN A 253 -3.76 -10.07 -0.18
N ALA A 254 -3.64 -10.70 0.99
CA ALA A 254 -3.01 -10.09 2.16
C ALA A 254 -1.49 -9.91 1.96
N ASN A 255 -0.93 -8.88 2.59
CA ASN A 255 0.49 -8.60 2.58
C ASN A 255 1.16 -9.08 3.88
N LEU A 256 1.91 -10.18 3.81
CA LEU A 256 2.58 -10.86 4.93
C LEU A 256 4.11 -10.82 4.80
N ILE A 257 4.67 -9.82 4.11
CA ILE A 257 6.13 -9.68 3.94
C ILE A 257 6.83 -9.71 5.30
N GLY A 258 7.78 -10.63 5.47
CA GLY A 258 8.57 -10.75 6.70
C GLY A 258 7.77 -11.10 7.96
N ALA A 259 6.50 -11.49 7.84
CA ALA A 259 5.69 -11.90 8.99
C ALA A 259 6.26 -13.16 9.65
N ASN A 260 6.16 -13.25 10.98
CA ASN A 260 6.60 -14.41 11.73
C ASN A 260 5.41 -15.30 12.10
N LEU A 261 5.19 -16.36 11.33
CA LEU A 261 4.14 -17.37 11.47
C LEU A 261 4.70 -18.72 11.98
N ASP A 262 5.86 -18.73 12.65
CA ASP A 262 6.41 -19.98 13.22
C ASP A 262 5.36 -20.68 14.10
N ARG A 263 5.09 -21.95 13.79
CA ARG A 263 4.08 -22.80 14.46
C ARG A 263 2.64 -22.28 14.40
N ALA A 264 2.31 -21.34 13.52
CA ALA A 264 0.94 -20.91 13.31
C ALA A 264 0.09 -22.05 12.70
N ASP A 265 -1.19 -22.09 13.02
CA ASP A 265 -2.16 -23.03 12.45
C ASP A 265 -2.97 -22.32 11.37
N LEU A 266 -2.64 -22.57 10.10
CA LEU A 266 -3.28 -22.04 8.89
C LEU A 266 -4.08 -23.13 8.16
N GLY A 267 -4.51 -24.18 8.85
CA GLY A 267 -5.26 -25.27 8.27
C GLY A 267 -6.50 -24.76 7.52
N ARG A 268 -6.61 -25.12 6.24
CA ARG A 268 -7.68 -24.69 5.31
C ARG A 268 -7.79 -23.17 5.08
N ALA A 269 -6.80 -22.37 5.47
CA ALA A 269 -6.80 -20.94 5.22
C ALA A 269 -6.71 -20.63 3.71
N ASN A 270 -7.30 -19.53 3.28
CA ASN A 270 -7.16 -19.01 1.92
C ASN A 270 -6.09 -17.92 1.87
N LEU A 271 -4.92 -18.22 1.31
CA LEU A 271 -3.82 -17.29 1.06
C LEU A 271 -3.62 -17.02 -0.44
N SER A 272 -4.68 -17.18 -1.25
CA SER A 272 -4.54 -16.97 -2.70
C SER A 272 -4.12 -15.53 -3.00
N TYR A 273 -3.16 -15.36 -3.91
CA TYR A 273 -2.55 -14.06 -4.24
C TYR A 273 -1.87 -13.31 -3.07
N ALA A 274 -1.66 -13.95 -1.91
CA ALA A 274 -0.98 -13.31 -0.79
C ALA A 274 0.52 -13.10 -1.07
N THR A 275 1.09 -12.03 -0.50
CA THR A 275 2.53 -11.74 -0.60
C THR A 275 3.22 -12.16 0.69
N LEU A 276 4.05 -13.20 0.63
CA LEU A 276 4.72 -13.86 1.77
C LEU A 276 6.25 -13.81 1.65
N ASN A 277 6.79 -12.82 0.93
CA ASN A 277 8.23 -12.69 0.71
C ASN A 277 8.99 -12.64 2.06
N GLY A 278 9.94 -13.56 2.25
CA GLY A 278 10.74 -13.63 3.47
C GLY A 278 9.96 -13.96 4.75
N ALA A 279 8.69 -14.39 4.65
CA ALA A 279 7.91 -14.79 5.82
C ALA A 279 8.51 -16.06 6.48
N ASN A 280 8.45 -16.12 7.81
CA ASN A 280 8.81 -17.32 8.56
C ASN A 280 7.57 -18.16 8.83
N LEU A 281 7.40 -19.26 8.10
CA LEU A 281 6.34 -20.26 8.23
C LEU A 281 6.89 -21.59 8.78
N SER A 282 8.07 -21.59 9.42
CA SER A 282 8.65 -22.82 9.93
C SER A 282 7.71 -23.49 10.93
N HIS A 283 7.56 -24.80 10.80
CA HIS A 283 6.64 -25.62 11.61
C HIS A 283 5.17 -25.19 11.60
N ALA A 284 4.73 -24.34 10.67
CA ALA A 284 3.32 -23.99 10.53
C ALA A 284 2.49 -25.17 9.98
N ASP A 285 1.23 -25.26 10.41
CA ASP A 285 0.24 -26.17 9.79
C ASP A 285 -0.46 -25.43 8.65
N LEU A 286 -0.26 -25.86 7.41
CA LEU A 286 -0.88 -25.32 6.20
C LEU A 286 -1.71 -26.41 5.50
N ASN A 287 -2.17 -27.43 6.25
CA ASN A 287 -2.89 -28.54 5.65
C ASN A 287 -4.14 -28.05 4.91
N HIS A 288 -4.36 -28.52 3.68
CA HIS A 288 -5.45 -28.05 2.82
C HIS A 288 -5.51 -26.52 2.55
N ALA A 289 -4.47 -25.74 2.87
CA ALA A 289 -4.46 -24.30 2.63
C ALA A 289 -4.41 -23.99 1.12
N ASN A 290 -5.03 -22.88 0.71
CA ASN A 290 -4.98 -22.40 -0.66
C ASN A 290 -3.94 -21.28 -0.81
N LEU A 291 -2.77 -21.58 -1.36
CA LEU A 291 -1.68 -20.64 -1.64
C LEU A 291 -1.54 -20.37 -3.15
N SER A 292 -2.61 -20.56 -3.94
CA SER A 292 -2.54 -20.35 -5.38
C SER A 292 -2.13 -18.91 -5.71
N TYR A 293 -1.19 -18.73 -6.64
CA TYR A 293 -0.64 -17.41 -7.00
C TYR A 293 0.05 -16.64 -5.87
N ALA A 294 0.30 -17.26 -4.71
CA ALA A 294 1.02 -16.61 -3.62
C ALA A 294 2.50 -16.40 -3.95
N ASP A 295 3.08 -15.31 -3.44
CA ASP A 295 4.50 -15.04 -3.58
C ASP A 295 5.27 -15.41 -2.31
N LEU A 296 5.91 -16.58 -2.31
CA LEU A 296 6.66 -17.18 -1.21
C LEU A 296 8.18 -17.06 -1.41
N ASN A 297 8.64 -16.11 -2.23
CA ASN A 297 10.06 -15.93 -2.47
C ASN A 297 10.81 -15.72 -1.13
N TRP A 298 11.93 -16.40 -0.91
CA TRP A 298 12.70 -16.38 0.35
C TRP A 298 11.96 -16.84 1.63
N ALA A 299 10.75 -17.41 1.53
CA ALA A 299 10.02 -17.85 2.71
C ALA A 299 10.69 -19.07 3.39
N ASP A 300 10.65 -19.11 4.71
CA ASP A 300 11.11 -20.26 5.51
C ASP A 300 9.91 -21.17 5.82
N LEU A 301 9.83 -22.32 5.17
CA LEU A 301 8.77 -23.33 5.33
C LEU A 301 9.30 -24.61 6.00
N ARG A 302 10.43 -24.52 6.71
CA ARG A 302 11.08 -25.71 7.30
C ARG A 302 10.14 -26.45 8.24
N GLY A 303 9.95 -27.73 7.99
CA GLY A 303 9.09 -28.58 8.82
C GLY A 303 7.61 -28.18 8.84
N ALA A 304 7.15 -27.32 7.92
CA ALA A 304 5.73 -26.99 7.79
C ALA A 304 4.92 -28.18 7.24
N ASP A 305 3.65 -28.27 7.61
CA ASP A 305 2.72 -29.24 7.02
C ASP A 305 1.96 -28.62 5.85
N LEU A 306 2.36 -28.92 4.62
CA LEU A 306 1.71 -28.48 3.38
C LEU A 306 0.87 -29.60 2.75
N SER A 307 0.51 -30.63 3.52
CA SER A 307 -0.27 -31.74 2.98
C SER A 307 -1.60 -31.26 2.39
N TYR A 308 -1.90 -31.71 1.17
CA TYR A 308 -3.07 -31.30 0.39
C TYR A 308 -3.18 -29.79 0.09
N ALA A 309 -2.12 -29.00 0.32
CA ALA A 309 -2.12 -27.58 0.02
C ALA A 309 -2.10 -27.31 -1.49
N ASN A 310 -2.74 -26.22 -1.90
CA ASN A 310 -2.73 -25.76 -3.29
C ASN A 310 -1.70 -24.65 -3.48
N LEU A 311 -0.55 -24.96 -4.09
CA LEU A 311 0.52 -24.01 -4.44
C LEU A 311 0.55 -23.69 -5.94
N SER A 312 -0.54 -23.96 -6.68
CA SER A 312 -0.56 -23.73 -8.13
C SER A 312 -0.23 -22.28 -8.46
N HIS A 313 0.65 -22.05 -9.44
CA HIS A 313 1.12 -20.71 -9.84
C HIS A 313 1.86 -19.90 -8.75
N ALA A 314 2.19 -20.47 -7.59
CA ALA A 314 2.94 -19.77 -6.56
C ALA A 314 4.42 -19.56 -6.96
N ASN A 315 5.06 -18.52 -6.42
CA ASN A 315 6.50 -18.30 -6.56
C ASN A 315 7.23 -18.78 -5.31
N LEU A 316 8.05 -19.82 -5.43
CA LEU A 316 8.82 -20.47 -4.37
C LEU A 316 10.33 -20.22 -4.49
N GLY A 317 10.77 -19.26 -5.32
CA GLY A 317 12.20 -18.99 -5.51
C GLY A 317 12.92 -18.72 -4.18
N TRP A 318 14.09 -19.35 -3.97
CA TRP A 318 14.86 -19.27 -2.72
C TRP A 318 14.14 -19.72 -1.44
N ALA A 319 12.93 -20.28 -1.52
CA ALA A 319 12.21 -20.76 -0.34
C ALA A 319 12.88 -21.99 0.27
N ASN A 320 12.74 -22.17 1.59
CA ASN A 320 13.24 -23.33 2.30
C ASN A 320 12.12 -24.26 2.75
N LEU A 321 11.85 -25.32 2.00
CA LEU A 321 10.88 -26.36 2.33
C LEU A 321 11.53 -27.61 2.94
N SER A 322 12.77 -27.54 3.43
CA SER A 322 13.41 -28.72 4.01
C SER A 322 12.60 -29.27 5.19
N HIS A 323 12.43 -30.59 5.21
CA HIS A 323 11.60 -31.31 6.19
C HIS A 323 10.08 -31.00 6.14
N ALA A 324 9.59 -30.21 5.19
CA ALA A 324 8.15 -29.98 5.03
C ALA A 324 7.41 -31.28 4.63
N ASN A 325 6.18 -31.44 5.11
CA ASN A 325 5.27 -32.47 4.61
C ASN A 325 4.61 -31.97 3.33
N LEU A 326 4.87 -32.63 2.20
CA LEU A 326 4.37 -32.25 0.87
C LEU A 326 3.43 -33.32 0.29
N GLU A 327 2.81 -34.14 1.14
CA GLU A 327 1.85 -35.15 0.70
C GLU A 327 0.70 -34.52 -0.11
N GLN A 328 0.48 -34.99 -1.34
CA GLN A 328 -0.62 -34.52 -2.21
C GLN A 328 -0.62 -33.00 -2.46
N VAL A 329 0.54 -32.35 -2.36
CA VAL A 329 0.66 -30.92 -2.68
C VAL A 329 0.43 -30.68 -4.18
N ASN A 330 -0.29 -29.63 -4.53
CA ASN A 330 -0.44 -29.21 -5.92
C ASN A 330 0.58 -28.12 -6.27
N LEU A 331 1.58 -28.44 -7.09
CA LEU A 331 2.60 -27.50 -7.58
C LEU A 331 2.38 -27.09 -9.04
N ASN A 332 1.20 -27.33 -9.62
CA ASN A 332 0.96 -27.02 -11.03
C ASN A 332 1.28 -25.56 -11.37
N GLN A 333 2.24 -25.34 -12.28
CA GLN A 333 2.73 -24.02 -12.69
C GLN A 333 3.41 -23.20 -11.57
N ALA A 334 3.70 -23.80 -10.41
CA ALA A 334 4.48 -23.14 -9.36
C ALA A 334 5.92 -22.92 -9.85
N GLN A 335 6.48 -21.74 -9.63
CA GLN A 335 7.84 -21.40 -10.03
C GLN A 335 8.81 -21.59 -8.87
N TYR A 336 9.97 -22.20 -9.10
CA TYR A 336 11.06 -22.31 -8.13
C TYR A 336 12.41 -22.15 -8.84
N ASN A 337 13.52 -22.08 -8.09
CA ASN A 337 14.86 -21.99 -8.67
C ASN A 337 15.85 -22.95 -8.02
N ASP A 338 17.08 -22.96 -8.50
CA ASP A 338 18.15 -23.86 -8.04
C ASP A 338 18.56 -23.64 -6.57
N GLN A 339 18.13 -22.54 -5.95
CA GLN A 339 18.37 -22.23 -4.53
C GLN A 339 17.20 -22.66 -3.62
N THR A 340 16.08 -23.09 -4.20
CA THR A 340 14.92 -23.56 -3.45
C THR A 340 15.23 -24.90 -2.81
N GLN A 341 15.06 -25.01 -1.49
CA GLN A 341 15.37 -26.23 -0.74
C GLN A 341 14.12 -27.09 -0.59
N TRP A 342 14.22 -28.37 -0.95
CA TRP A 342 13.12 -29.34 -0.87
C TRP A 342 13.40 -30.44 0.15
N PRO A 343 12.38 -31.16 0.64
CA PRO A 343 12.59 -32.40 1.38
C PRO A 343 13.41 -33.42 0.56
N PRO A 344 14.16 -34.32 1.22
CA PRO A 344 14.81 -35.43 0.53
C PRO A 344 13.82 -36.23 -0.31
N ASP A 345 14.26 -36.69 -1.48
CA ASP A 345 13.47 -37.53 -2.41
C ASP A 345 12.19 -36.89 -2.99
N PHE A 346 11.97 -35.59 -2.77
CA PHE A 346 10.87 -34.85 -3.41
C PHE A 346 11.29 -34.29 -4.76
N SER A 347 10.50 -34.57 -5.81
CA SER A 347 10.66 -33.94 -7.14
C SER A 347 9.53 -32.95 -7.40
N PRO A 348 9.81 -31.63 -7.41
CA PRO A 348 8.79 -30.61 -7.70
C PRO A 348 8.24 -30.71 -9.13
N GLU A 349 9.06 -31.13 -10.10
CA GLU A 349 8.66 -31.29 -11.50
C GLU A 349 7.56 -32.36 -11.65
N ALA A 350 7.64 -33.45 -10.87
CA ALA A 350 6.64 -34.51 -10.87
C ALA A 350 5.25 -34.03 -10.40
N HIS A 351 5.19 -32.88 -9.72
CA HIS A 351 3.98 -32.26 -9.20
C HIS A 351 3.56 -31.00 -10.01
N GLY A 352 4.19 -30.77 -11.17
CA GLY A 352 3.88 -29.67 -12.09
C GLY A 352 4.64 -28.37 -11.84
N GLY A 353 5.65 -28.38 -10.95
CA GLY A 353 6.53 -27.25 -10.71
C GLY A 353 7.40 -26.91 -11.93
N ILE A 354 7.75 -25.63 -12.07
CA ILE A 354 8.54 -25.06 -13.15
C ILE A 354 9.81 -24.42 -12.56
N VAL A 355 10.97 -24.91 -13.00
CA VAL A 355 12.25 -24.30 -12.64
C VAL A 355 12.51 -23.02 -13.45
N VAL A 356 12.83 -21.94 -12.76
CA VAL A 356 13.30 -20.65 -13.29
C VAL A 356 14.78 -20.53 -12.92
N ARG A 357 15.67 -20.63 -13.91
CA ARG A 357 17.11 -20.57 -13.68
C ARG A 357 17.54 -19.14 -13.37
N THR A 358 18.20 -18.94 -12.24
CA THR A 358 18.88 -17.69 -11.92
C THR A 358 20.19 -17.64 -12.71
N GLU A 359 20.41 -16.60 -13.52
CA GLU A 359 21.70 -16.46 -14.21
C GLU A 359 22.85 -16.38 -13.19
N PRO A 360 23.97 -17.07 -13.43
CA PRO A 360 25.14 -16.93 -12.57
C PRO A 360 25.65 -15.48 -12.64
N HIS A 361 25.73 -14.83 -11.47
CA HIS A 361 26.38 -13.52 -11.32
C HIS A 361 27.88 -13.58 -11.56
#